data_AF-A0A1S9RLI0-F1
#
_entry.id   AF-A0A1S9RLI0-F1
#
_cell.length_a   1.000
_cell.length_b   1.000
_cell.length_c   1.000
_cell.angle_alpha   90.00
_cell.angle_beta   90.00
_cell.angle_gamma   90.00
#
_symmetry.space_group_name_H-M   'P 1'
#
loop_
_entity.id
_entity.type
_entity.pdbx_description
1 polymer ?
#
loop_
_entity_poly.entity_id
_entity_poly.type
_entity_poly.pdbx_seq_one_letter_code
_entity_poly.pdbx_strand_id
1 'polypeptide(L)'
;MSKTSAYQSMSTVATLFAGPGSAANVSGSVNENVGFRFVLDRTVQTLSTHGVPDSRQISGLLFVPSLTVEDPCSEIAAQIVPKNVTRHEDVLTFGYPTVGIAPWISVDCTNSFLAASREAKADALVFYQPSIKESGIPPPASDICWNLNDGDQWKRDNPYPIYAIPGPAAATLMRELAWFSDGKTNRSHEDSHPSFQKRDSSVRLFTMIANAYIIWLTLKRRGLLQAATLAAHPQDNVEAVPMTRAIAVQVPREIVEQLPLYIYAGPRSSSVASLVKDEVETNVAEIDPGSQSPEPPTEELREELPNDTNRVVGIRRPAPAVIKPGSGGIVASANPYRLSHTQTICDNDNRRPREADKMGALKYVEEIQKKKQSDVIRFLLRVRCWELRQLNVIHRASRPSRPDKARRLGYKAKQGYVVYRVRVRRGGRKRPAPKGATYGKPTNQGINQLKYQRALRATAEERVGRRCANLRVLNSYWINQDSTYKYFEVICVDPQHKAIRRDARINWICNPVHKHREARGLTATGKKSRGINKGHRYNNTKAGRRHTWKLQNTQSYWRYR
;
A
#
# COMPACT_ATOMS: atom_id res chain seq x y z
N MET A 1 59.13 27.72 -8.95
CA MET A 1 58.49 28.05 -10.23
C MET A 1 57.04 27.59 -10.20
N SER A 2 56.15 28.57 -10.38
CA SER A 2 54.68 28.49 -10.31
C SER A 2 54.07 27.49 -11.30
N LYS A 3 53.02 26.77 -10.87
CA LYS A 3 51.87 26.46 -11.73
C LYS A 3 50.56 26.48 -10.94
N THR A 4 49.76 27.47 -11.28
CA THR A 4 48.31 27.64 -11.08
C THR A 4 47.51 26.41 -11.55
N SER A 5 46.47 26.02 -10.81
CA SER A 5 45.41 25.12 -11.28
C SER A 5 44.05 25.76 -10.96
N ALA A 6 43.30 26.01 -12.03
CA ALA A 6 41.99 26.61 -12.04
C ALA A 6 40.90 25.61 -11.63
N TYR A 7 39.82 26.17 -11.07
CA TYR A 7 38.51 25.57 -10.88
C TYR A 7 37.92 25.05 -12.21
N GLN A 8 37.33 23.86 -12.22
CA GLN A 8 36.29 23.51 -13.19
C GLN A 8 35.26 22.52 -12.64
N SER A 9 34.04 22.72 -13.12
CA SER A 9 32.74 22.22 -12.69
C SER A 9 32.39 20.81 -13.21
N MET A 10 31.54 20.13 -12.43
CA MET A 10 30.58 19.05 -12.72
C MET A 10 30.80 18.08 -13.90
N SER A 11 30.71 16.77 -13.59
CA SER A 11 30.10 15.79 -14.50
C SER A 11 29.53 14.58 -13.73
N THR A 12 28.21 14.58 -13.49
CA THR A 12 27.48 13.35 -13.13
C THR A 12 27.05 12.68 -14.43
N VAL A 13 27.73 11.60 -14.78
CA VAL A 13 27.40 10.74 -15.93
C VAL A 13 26.31 9.75 -15.51
N ALA A 14 25.14 9.80 -16.14
CA ALA A 14 24.13 8.75 -16.09
C ALA A 14 24.08 8.04 -17.45
N THR A 15 24.65 6.83 -17.52
CA THR A 15 24.58 5.95 -18.68
C THR A 15 23.28 5.14 -18.63
N LEU A 16 22.40 5.29 -19.62
CA LEU A 16 21.20 4.46 -19.83
C LEU A 16 21.38 3.69 -21.15
N PHE A 17 21.49 2.36 -21.04
CA PHE A 17 21.47 1.46 -22.20
C PHE A 17 20.03 1.33 -22.73
N ALA A 18 19.84 1.61 -24.01
CA ALA A 18 18.59 1.38 -24.74
C ALA A 18 18.57 -0.05 -25.31
N GLY A 19 17.45 -0.74 -25.13
CA GLY A 19 17.07 -1.93 -25.91
C GLY A 19 15.70 -1.68 -26.54
N PRO A 20 15.37 -2.30 -27.70
CA PRO A 20 14.14 -2.04 -28.42
C PRO A 20 12.98 -2.82 -27.79
N GLY A 21 11.86 -2.16 -27.49
CA GLY A 21 10.66 -2.81 -26.98
C GLY A 21 9.51 -1.82 -26.73
N SER A 22 8.36 -2.14 -27.32
CA SER A 22 7.11 -1.37 -27.31
C SER A 22 6.67 -0.81 -25.95
N ALA A 23 6.09 0.39 -26.03
CA ALA A 23 5.61 1.21 -24.93
C ALA A 23 4.56 0.51 -24.07
N ALA A 24 4.82 0.46 -22.76
CA ALA A 24 3.81 0.30 -21.73
C ALA A 24 3.95 1.45 -20.74
N ASN A 25 2.86 2.21 -20.60
CA ASN A 25 2.68 3.37 -19.72
C ASN A 25 3.17 3.13 -18.29
N VAL A 26 4.30 3.72 -17.89
CA VAL A 26 4.51 4.24 -16.52
C VAL A 26 5.60 5.33 -16.53
N SER A 27 5.19 6.60 -16.42
CA SER A 27 6.07 7.69 -16.00
C SER A 27 5.55 8.26 -14.68
N GLY A 28 6.25 7.93 -13.60
CA GLY A 28 5.88 8.28 -12.22
C GLY A 28 5.96 9.78 -11.93
N SER A 29 5.38 10.20 -10.80
CA SER A 29 5.84 11.34 -10.00
C SER A 29 4.84 11.63 -8.89
N VAL A 30 5.37 11.76 -7.67
CA VAL A 30 5.06 12.75 -6.63
C VAL A 30 3.63 12.82 -6.07
N ASN A 31 3.63 12.99 -4.75
CA ASN A 31 2.52 13.09 -3.84
C ASN A 31 1.71 14.36 -4.11
N GLU A 32 0.78 14.30 -5.05
CA GLU A 32 -0.27 15.29 -5.22
C GLU A 32 -1.59 14.53 -5.27
N ASN A 33 -2.59 14.97 -4.49
CA ASN A 33 -3.97 14.47 -4.55
C ASN A 33 -4.61 14.90 -5.88
N VAL A 34 -4.05 14.46 -7.00
CA VAL A 34 -4.53 14.82 -8.33
C VAL A 34 -5.60 13.82 -8.73
N GLY A 35 -6.87 14.26 -8.74
CA GLY A 35 -7.99 13.42 -9.18
C GLY A 35 -7.92 13.02 -10.65
N PHE A 36 -7.11 13.72 -11.46
CA PHE A 36 -6.89 13.45 -12.87
C PHE A 36 -5.47 13.87 -13.27
N ARG A 37 -4.69 12.91 -13.77
CA ARG A 37 -3.35 13.16 -14.32
C ARG A 37 -3.28 12.60 -15.73
N PHE A 38 -2.94 13.46 -16.68
CA PHE A 38 -2.75 13.10 -18.08
C PHE A 38 -1.36 13.53 -18.53
N VAL A 39 -0.65 12.65 -19.22
CA VAL A 39 0.76 12.87 -19.60
C VAL A 39 0.92 12.55 -21.07
N LEU A 40 1.38 13.53 -21.83
CA LEU A 40 1.81 13.38 -23.21
C LEU A 40 3.34 13.42 -23.22
N ASP A 41 3.96 12.25 -23.37
CA ASP A 41 5.42 12.11 -23.43
C ASP A 41 5.82 11.78 -24.86
N ARG A 42 6.60 12.67 -25.50
CA ARG A 42 7.08 12.56 -26.88
C ARG A 42 6.00 12.52 -27.96
N THR A 43 4.78 12.93 -27.67
CA THR A 43 3.67 13.03 -28.64
C THR A 43 3.26 14.48 -28.91
N VAL A 44 4.13 15.44 -28.56
CA VAL A 44 3.89 16.87 -28.68
C VAL A 44 4.82 17.41 -29.74
N GLN A 45 4.27 18.14 -30.71
CA GLN A 45 5.02 18.80 -31.76
C GLN A 45 5.08 20.29 -31.49
N THR A 46 6.25 20.92 -31.63
CA THR A 46 6.36 22.37 -31.55
C THR A 46 6.11 22.98 -32.92
N LEU A 47 5.17 23.91 -33.02
CA LEU A 47 4.83 24.64 -34.26
C LEU A 47 5.49 26.02 -34.32
N SER A 48 5.53 26.74 -33.19
CA SER A 48 6.24 28.01 -33.05
C SER A 48 7.03 28.05 -31.74
N THR A 49 8.28 28.48 -31.82
CA THR A 49 9.18 28.70 -30.68
C THR A 49 9.21 30.16 -30.21
N HIS A 50 8.35 31.01 -30.77
CA HIS A 50 8.30 32.42 -30.40
C HIS A 50 7.80 32.57 -28.95
N GLY A 51 8.44 33.43 -28.14
CA GLY A 51 8.03 33.66 -26.76
C GLY A 51 8.32 32.52 -25.75
N VAL A 52 9.16 31.53 -26.08
CA VAL A 52 9.55 30.49 -25.11
C VAL A 52 10.43 31.10 -24.01
N PRO A 53 10.11 30.94 -22.71
CA PRO A 53 10.94 31.44 -21.62
C PRO A 53 12.27 30.67 -21.52
N ASP A 54 13.32 31.30 -20.99
CA ASP A 54 14.66 30.70 -20.82
C ASP A 54 14.64 29.39 -20.00
N SER A 55 13.70 29.29 -19.06
CA SER A 55 13.47 28.09 -18.25
C SER A 55 12.99 26.88 -19.06
N ARG A 56 12.58 27.08 -20.33
CA ARG A 56 11.97 26.08 -21.24
C ARG A 56 10.82 25.30 -20.59
N GLN A 57 10.19 25.90 -19.59
CA GLN A 57 9.09 25.35 -18.83
C GLN A 57 7.96 26.37 -18.81
N ILE A 58 6.82 25.97 -19.36
CA ILE A 58 5.62 26.79 -19.41
C ILE A 58 4.57 26.09 -18.57
N SER A 59 3.91 26.82 -17.69
CA SER A 59 2.86 26.24 -16.86
C SER A 59 1.73 27.21 -16.67
N GLY A 60 0.50 26.75 -16.81
CA GLY A 60 -0.67 27.59 -16.67
C GLY A 60 -1.96 26.78 -16.52
N LEU A 61 -3.07 27.48 -16.39
CA LEU A 61 -4.39 26.89 -16.36
C LEU A 61 -4.93 26.73 -17.78
N LEU A 62 -5.46 25.54 -18.08
CA LEU A 62 -5.95 25.21 -19.41
C LEU A 62 -7.34 25.81 -19.64
N PHE A 63 -7.53 26.48 -20.76
CA PHE A 63 -8.83 27.01 -21.19
C PHE A 63 -8.98 26.95 -22.70
N VAL A 64 -10.20 27.14 -23.19
CA VAL A 64 -10.48 27.28 -24.63
C VAL A 64 -10.83 28.74 -24.94
N PRO A 65 -10.15 29.39 -25.90
CA PRO A 65 -10.47 30.74 -26.32
C PRO A 65 -11.93 30.85 -26.80
N SER A 66 -12.61 31.93 -26.42
CA SER A 66 -13.98 32.22 -26.86
C SER A 66 -13.95 32.95 -28.20
N LEU A 67 -14.76 32.51 -29.16
CA LEU A 67 -15.00 33.25 -30.41
C LEU A 67 -16.16 34.24 -30.21
N THR A 68 -16.22 35.29 -31.04
CA THR A 68 -17.36 36.22 -31.03
C THR A 68 -18.60 35.55 -31.63
N VAL A 69 -19.79 36.05 -31.30
CA VAL A 69 -21.06 35.43 -31.75
C VAL A 69 -21.26 35.67 -33.25
N GLU A 70 -20.64 36.71 -33.78
CA GLU A 70 -20.67 37.14 -35.17
C GLU A 70 -19.72 36.33 -36.06
N ASP A 71 -18.81 35.53 -35.48
CA ASP A 71 -17.85 34.72 -36.23
C ASP A 71 -18.52 33.49 -36.86
N PRO A 72 -18.38 33.25 -38.17
CA PRO A 72 -18.93 32.06 -38.84
C PRO A 72 -18.32 30.75 -38.33
N CYS A 73 -17.16 30.85 -37.68
CA CYS A 73 -16.43 29.72 -37.10
C CYS A 73 -17.03 29.21 -35.79
N SER A 74 -17.89 29.99 -35.13
CA SER A 74 -18.56 29.58 -33.90
C SER A 74 -19.45 28.34 -34.13
N GLU A 75 -20.21 28.30 -35.23
CA GLU A 75 -21.09 27.17 -35.59
C GLU A 75 -20.30 25.90 -35.95
N ILE A 76 -19.21 26.05 -36.72
CA ILE A 76 -18.34 24.94 -37.11
C ILE A 76 -17.63 24.37 -35.88
N ALA A 77 -17.10 25.24 -35.02
CA ALA A 77 -16.42 24.85 -33.79
C ALA A 77 -17.38 24.18 -32.79
N ALA A 78 -18.68 24.54 -32.78
CA ALA A 78 -19.67 23.96 -31.87
C ALA A 78 -19.89 22.45 -32.06
N GLN A 79 -19.56 21.90 -33.24
CA GLN A 79 -19.61 20.44 -33.47
C GLN A 79 -18.46 19.68 -32.78
N ILE A 80 -17.33 20.36 -32.55
CA ILE A 80 -16.08 19.76 -32.03
C ILE A 80 -15.86 20.12 -30.56
N VAL A 81 -16.15 21.37 -30.18
CA VAL A 81 -15.94 21.92 -28.85
C VAL A 81 -17.26 21.87 -28.08
N PRO A 82 -17.32 21.20 -26.91
CA PRO A 82 -18.54 21.15 -26.11
C PRO A 82 -19.01 22.54 -25.67
N LYS A 83 -20.34 22.72 -25.56
CA LYS A 83 -20.97 23.99 -25.12
C LYS A 83 -20.53 24.41 -23.71
N ASN A 84 -20.33 23.45 -22.81
CA ASN A 84 -20.02 23.71 -21.39
C ASN A 84 -18.51 23.62 -21.09
N VAL A 85 -17.65 24.21 -21.92
CA VAL A 85 -16.18 24.16 -21.74
C VAL A 85 -15.66 25.32 -20.89
N THR A 86 -14.59 25.09 -20.12
CA THR A 86 -13.86 26.15 -19.41
C THR A 86 -13.34 27.21 -20.39
N ARG A 87 -13.87 28.42 -20.28
CA ARG A 87 -13.44 29.59 -21.05
C ARG A 87 -12.41 30.41 -20.27
N HIS A 88 -11.87 31.44 -20.90
CA HIS A 88 -10.89 32.33 -20.27
C HIS A 88 -11.44 32.99 -18.99
N GLU A 89 -12.71 33.43 -19.01
CA GLU A 89 -13.42 33.99 -17.86
C GLU A 89 -13.47 33.07 -16.63
N ASP A 90 -13.55 31.74 -16.85
CA ASP A 90 -13.58 30.75 -15.78
C ASP A 90 -12.23 30.60 -15.06
N VAL A 91 -11.15 31.05 -15.71
CA VAL A 91 -9.76 30.87 -15.29
C VAL A 91 -9.13 32.17 -14.81
N LEU A 92 -9.57 33.31 -15.35
CA LEU A 92 -9.13 34.65 -14.95
C LEU A 92 -9.24 34.88 -13.43
N THR A 93 -10.27 34.33 -12.79
CA THR A 93 -10.51 34.47 -11.35
C THR A 93 -9.41 33.88 -10.45
N PHE A 94 -8.50 33.08 -11.01
CA PHE A 94 -7.40 32.43 -10.28
C PHE A 94 -6.11 33.26 -10.28
N GLY A 95 -5.93 34.22 -11.19
CA GLY A 95 -4.72 35.05 -11.28
C GLY A 95 -3.45 34.26 -11.60
N TYR A 96 -3.58 33.22 -12.44
CA TYR A 96 -2.49 32.33 -12.86
C TYR A 96 -2.21 32.48 -14.35
N PRO A 97 -0.99 32.17 -14.83
CA PRO A 97 -0.71 32.03 -16.25
C PRO A 97 -1.70 31.07 -16.92
N THR A 98 -2.03 31.30 -18.19
CA THR A 98 -3.08 30.55 -18.89
C THR A 98 -2.56 29.92 -20.17
N VAL A 99 -3.02 28.70 -20.47
CA VAL A 99 -2.66 27.97 -21.69
C VAL A 99 -3.92 27.68 -22.48
N GLY A 100 -3.99 28.19 -23.70
CA GLY A 100 -5.10 27.95 -24.61
C GLY A 100 -5.03 26.56 -25.24
N ILE A 101 -6.19 25.93 -25.48
CA ILE A 101 -6.31 24.78 -26.37
C ILE A 101 -7.42 25.03 -27.40
N ALA A 102 -7.11 24.83 -28.68
CA ALA A 102 -8.02 25.11 -29.80
C ALA A 102 -7.92 24.06 -30.92
N PRO A 103 -9.01 23.80 -31.65
CA PRO A 103 -8.99 22.91 -32.81
C PRO A 103 -8.41 23.62 -34.04
N TRP A 104 -7.65 22.88 -34.84
CA TRP A 104 -7.19 23.30 -36.17
C TRP A 104 -8.16 22.75 -37.22
N ILE A 105 -9.10 23.59 -37.68
CA ILE A 105 -10.24 23.17 -38.51
C ILE A 105 -10.06 23.65 -39.96
N SER A 106 -10.19 24.95 -40.15
CA SER A 106 -10.01 25.66 -41.42
C SER A 106 -9.09 26.85 -41.19
N VAL A 107 -8.59 27.44 -42.28
CA VAL A 107 -7.70 28.60 -42.22
C VAL A 107 -8.37 29.76 -41.47
N ASP A 108 -9.60 30.10 -41.86
CA ASP A 108 -10.33 31.22 -41.26
C ASP A 108 -10.62 30.98 -39.77
N CYS A 109 -11.05 29.77 -39.39
CA CYS A 109 -11.35 29.47 -38.00
C CYS A 109 -10.13 29.42 -37.11
N THR A 110 -9.01 28.92 -37.64
CA THR A 110 -7.74 28.92 -36.92
C THR A 110 -7.28 30.35 -36.68
N ASN A 111 -7.42 31.25 -37.66
CA ASN A 111 -7.14 32.67 -37.50
C ASN A 111 -8.01 33.35 -36.43
N SER A 112 -9.31 33.05 -36.38
CA SER A 112 -10.19 33.55 -35.31
C SER A 112 -9.77 33.02 -33.93
N PHE A 113 -9.40 31.74 -33.80
CA PHE A 113 -8.90 31.19 -32.53
C PHE A 113 -7.55 31.80 -32.11
N LEU A 114 -6.66 32.09 -33.06
CA LEU A 114 -5.41 32.80 -32.80
C LEU A 114 -5.69 34.24 -32.32
N ALA A 115 -6.63 34.95 -32.94
CA ALA A 115 -7.03 36.29 -32.52
C ALA A 115 -7.64 36.29 -31.11
N ALA A 116 -8.57 35.38 -30.84
CA ALA A 116 -9.17 35.20 -29.52
C ALA A 116 -8.14 34.86 -28.43
N SER A 117 -7.11 34.06 -28.78
CA SER A 117 -6.03 33.71 -27.85
C SER A 117 -5.14 34.91 -27.51
N ARG A 118 -4.91 35.81 -28.47
CA ARG A 118 -4.18 37.07 -28.25
C ARG A 118 -4.96 38.03 -27.36
N GLU A 119 -6.26 38.16 -27.61
CA GLU A 119 -7.14 38.98 -26.78
C GLU A 119 -7.19 38.47 -25.33
N ALA A 120 -7.24 37.14 -25.15
CA ALA A 120 -7.18 36.47 -23.87
C ALA A 120 -5.77 36.45 -23.22
N LYS A 121 -4.74 37.02 -23.86
CA LYS A 121 -3.35 37.05 -23.37
C LYS A 121 -2.83 35.68 -22.87
N ALA A 122 -3.00 34.64 -23.69
CA ALA A 122 -2.50 33.31 -23.35
C ALA A 122 -0.96 33.28 -23.31
N ASP A 123 -0.39 32.52 -22.37
CA ASP A 123 1.07 32.33 -22.23
C ASP A 123 1.60 31.21 -23.14
N ALA A 124 0.72 30.31 -23.59
CA ALA A 124 0.99 29.32 -24.64
C ALA A 124 -0.32 28.85 -25.27
N LEU A 125 -0.22 28.30 -26.49
CA LEU A 125 -1.36 27.78 -27.22
C LEU A 125 -1.10 26.37 -27.72
N VAL A 126 -2.09 25.49 -27.58
CA VAL A 126 -2.02 24.09 -28.00
C VAL A 126 -3.11 23.82 -29.05
N PHE A 127 -2.70 23.43 -30.25
CA PHE A 127 -3.58 23.00 -31.32
C PHE A 127 -3.73 21.49 -31.38
N TYR A 128 -4.83 21.04 -31.97
CA TYR A 128 -5.03 19.66 -32.36
C TYR A 128 -5.89 19.58 -33.61
N GLN A 129 -5.67 18.57 -34.43
CA GLN A 129 -6.49 18.32 -35.62
C GLN A 129 -7.59 17.31 -35.27
N PRO A 130 -8.88 17.69 -35.34
CA PRO A 130 -9.98 16.80 -35.01
C PRO A 130 -10.18 15.68 -36.05
N SER A 131 -9.77 15.93 -37.31
CA SER A 131 -9.89 14.96 -38.41
C SER A 131 -8.95 13.77 -38.28
N ILE A 132 -7.80 13.95 -37.62
CA ILE A 132 -6.79 12.91 -37.42
C ILE A 132 -7.12 12.12 -36.15
N LYS A 133 -7.48 10.85 -36.33
CA LYS A 133 -7.81 9.91 -35.24
C LYS A 133 -6.58 9.14 -34.70
N GLU A 134 -5.40 9.40 -35.25
CA GLU A 134 -4.17 8.74 -34.82
C GLU A 134 -3.64 9.31 -33.50
N SER A 135 -3.04 8.46 -32.69
CA SER A 135 -2.43 8.83 -31.40
C SER A 135 -0.92 9.10 -31.50
N GLY A 136 -0.37 9.18 -32.72
CA GLY A 136 1.04 9.42 -32.99
C GLY A 136 1.47 10.88 -32.82
N ILE A 137 2.75 11.17 -33.09
CA ILE A 137 3.26 12.55 -33.10
C ILE A 137 2.57 13.31 -34.24
N PRO A 138 1.99 14.51 -33.99
CA PRO A 138 1.42 15.33 -35.05
C PRO A 138 2.46 15.66 -36.14
N PRO A 139 2.03 15.94 -37.39
CA PRO A 139 2.95 16.26 -38.47
C PRO A 139 3.88 17.44 -38.12
N PRO A 140 5.13 17.46 -38.64
CA PRO A 140 6.10 18.49 -38.31
C PRO A 140 5.62 19.90 -38.73
N ALA A 141 6.18 20.94 -38.12
CA ALA A 141 5.76 22.33 -38.35
C ALA A 141 5.96 22.85 -39.80
N SER A 142 6.76 22.14 -40.61
CA SER A 142 6.99 22.43 -42.03
C SER A 142 5.97 21.76 -42.96
N ASP A 143 5.08 20.92 -42.42
CA ASP A 143 4.07 20.22 -43.19
C ASP A 143 2.98 21.20 -43.65
N ILE A 144 2.48 20.99 -44.87
CA ILE A 144 1.45 21.82 -45.50
C ILE A 144 0.14 21.85 -44.71
N CYS A 145 -0.11 20.84 -43.86
CA CYS A 145 -1.31 20.78 -43.03
C CYS A 145 -1.41 21.90 -41.98
N TRP A 146 -0.29 22.58 -41.65
CA TRP A 146 -0.25 23.73 -40.74
C TRP A 146 -0.20 25.08 -41.46
N ASN A 147 -0.40 25.11 -42.77
CA ASN A 147 -0.33 26.34 -43.56
C ASN A 147 -1.66 27.11 -43.51
N LEU A 148 -1.57 28.42 -43.21
CA LEU A 148 -2.71 29.35 -43.20
C LEU A 148 -2.73 30.27 -44.43
N ASN A 149 -1.91 29.99 -45.45
CA ASN A 149 -1.77 30.79 -46.68
C ASN A 149 -1.35 32.25 -46.43
N ASP A 150 -0.72 32.52 -45.28
CA ASP A 150 -0.30 33.85 -44.81
C ASP A 150 1.23 34.01 -44.79
N GLY A 151 1.97 33.02 -45.29
CA GLY A 151 3.44 33.04 -45.29
C GLY A 151 4.05 32.96 -43.89
N ASP A 152 3.42 32.22 -42.97
CA ASP A 152 3.85 32.05 -41.58
C ASP A 152 3.81 33.34 -40.73
N GLN A 153 3.03 34.35 -41.15
CA GLN A 153 2.84 35.59 -40.38
C GLN A 153 2.26 35.32 -38.99
N TRP A 154 1.33 34.38 -38.88
CA TRP A 154 0.78 33.94 -37.61
C TRP A 154 1.85 33.49 -36.60
N LYS A 155 3.00 32.96 -37.03
CA LYS A 155 4.07 32.56 -36.10
C LYS A 155 4.74 33.77 -35.45
N ARG A 156 4.75 34.93 -36.11
CA ARG A 156 5.36 36.19 -35.65
C ARG A 156 4.36 37.04 -34.84
N ASP A 157 3.10 37.04 -35.25
CA ASP A 157 2.06 37.87 -34.63
C ASP A 157 1.65 37.40 -33.22
N ASN A 158 1.93 36.15 -32.87
CA ASN A 158 1.62 35.60 -31.55
C ASN A 158 2.88 35.61 -30.65
N PRO A 159 2.89 36.36 -29.53
CA PRO A 159 4.06 36.52 -28.66
C PRO A 159 4.31 35.32 -27.72
N TYR A 160 3.69 34.17 -28.00
CA TYR A 160 3.74 32.97 -27.17
C TYR A 160 3.96 31.71 -28.03
N PRO A 161 4.49 30.63 -27.44
CA PRO A 161 4.80 29.42 -28.19
C PRO A 161 3.55 28.61 -28.47
N ILE A 162 3.61 27.91 -29.61
CA ILE A 162 2.47 27.17 -30.15
C ILE A 162 2.88 25.71 -30.34
N TYR A 163 2.08 24.81 -29.76
CA TYR A 163 2.30 23.37 -29.78
C TYR A 163 1.15 22.65 -30.46
N ALA A 164 1.39 21.45 -30.96
CA ALA A 164 0.37 20.54 -31.48
C ALA A 164 0.35 19.24 -30.69
N ILE A 165 -0.86 18.73 -30.42
CA ILE A 165 -1.11 17.45 -29.77
C ILE A 165 -2.02 16.56 -30.63
N PRO A 166 -2.04 15.23 -30.36
CA PRO A 166 -2.88 14.31 -31.13
C PRO A 166 -4.38 14.57 -30.88
N GLY A 167 -5.21 14.41 -31.91
CA GLY A 167 -6.67 14.61 -31.84
C GLY A 167 -7.35 13.82 -30.72
N PRO A 168 -7.08 12.51 -30.53
CA PRO A 168 -7.66 11.73 -29.43
C PRO A 168 -7.29 12.23 -28.03
N ALA A 169 -6.07 12.77 -27.88
CA ALA A 169 -5.62 13.36 -26.62
C ALA A 169 -6.42 14.64 -26.33
N ALA A 170 -6.54 15.52 -27.32
CA ALA A 170 -7.32 16.74 -27.19
C ALA A 170 -8.81 16.48 -26.93
N ALA A 171 -9.42 15.48 -27.57
CA ALA A 171 -10.81 15.10 -27.31
C ALA A 171 -11.03 14.69 -25.84
N THR A 172 -10.03 14.04 -25.23
CA THR A 172 -10.06 13.72 -23.80
C THR A 172 -9.96 14.99 -22.95
N LEU A 173 -9.08 15.92 -23.32
CA LEU A 173 -8.93 17.20 -22.62
C LEU A 173 -10.19 18.06 -22.72
N MET A 174 -10.81 18.14 -23.89
CA MET A 174 -12.05 18.89 -24.11
C MET A 174 -13.20 18.34 -23.27
N ARG A 175 -13.30 17.01 -23.13
CA ARG A 175 -14.30 16.39 -22.25
C ARG A 175 -14.06 16.76 -20.80
N GLU A 176 -12.82 16.72 -20.33
CA GLU A 176 -12.47 17.07 -18.94
C GLU A 176 -12.67 18.56 -18.67
N LEU A 177 -12.25 19.45 -19.58
CA LEU A 177 -12.54 20.88 -19.50
C LEU A 177 -14.05 21.14 -19.43
N ALA A 178 -14.88 20.31 -20.06
CA ALA A 178 -16.32 20.44 -19.97
C ALA A 178 -16.91 20.11 -18.59
N TRP A 179 -16.23 19.28 -17.79
CA TRP A 179 -16.68 18.95 -16.43
C TRP A 179 -16.42 20.07 -15.41
N PHE A 180 -15.48 20.98 -15.70
CA PHE A 180 -14.99 21.99 -14.75
C PHE A 180 -15.32 23.44 -15.14
N SER A 181 -16.20 23.66 -16.13
CA SER A 181 -16.71 25.00 -16.47
C SER A 181 -17.66 25.53 -15.39
N ASP A 182 -17.61 26.83 -15.11
CA ASP A 182 -18.49 27.43 -14.11
C ASP A 182 -19.93 27.64 -14.60
N GLY A 183 -20.25 27.27 -15.83
CA GLY A 183 -21.63 27.19 -16.33
C GLY A 183 -22.35 28.53 -16.35
N LYS A 184 -21.63 29.63 -16.59
CA LYS A 184 -22.18 30.98 -16.72
C LYS A 184 -22.67 31.31 -18.13
N THR A 185 -22.86 30.31 -18.99
CA THR A 185 -23.53 30.53 -20.29
C THR A 185 -25.04 30.50 -20.07
N ASN A 186 -25.71 31.62 -20.35
CA ASN A 186 -27.14 31.85 -20.24
C ASN A 186 -27.96 30.64 -20.70
N ARG A 187 -28.63 29.95 -19.77
CA ARG A 187 -29.61 28.91 -20.09
C ARG A 187 -31.01 29.46 -19.88
N SER A 188 -31.65 29.79 -21.00
CA SER A 188 -33.09 29.71 -21.12
C SER A 188 -33.55 28.26 -20.87
N HIS A 189 -34.72 28.19 -20.26
CA HIS A 189 -35.54 27.07 -19.82
C HIS A 189 -35.42 25.73 -20.58
N GLU A 190 -35.66 24.65 -19.82
CA GLU A 190 -36.04 23.29 -20.22
C GLU A 190 -34.98 22.39 -20.88
N ASP A 191 -34.41 21.48 -20.07
CA ASP A 191 -34.52 20.05 -20.35
C ASP A 191 -34.11 19.21 -19.12
N SER A 192 -35.05 18.40 -18.66
CA SER A 192 -34.93 17.49 -17.52
C SER A 192 -34.26 16.17 -17.94
N HIS A 193 -32.97 16.02 -17.62
CA HIS A 193 -32.32 14.70 -17.56
C HIS A 193 -31.53 14.54 -16.26
N PRO A 194 -31.59 13.34 -15.61
CA PRO A 194 -31.02 13.16 -14.29
C PRO A 194 -29.50 12.96 -14.39
N SER A 195 -28.78 13.49 -13.40
CA SER A 195 -27.34 13.29 -13.13
C SER A 195 -26.31 14.15 -13.88
N PHE A 196 -26.34 15.47 -13.68
CA PHE A 196 -25.14 16.31 -13.82
C PHE A 196 -24.77 16.89 -12.43
N GLN A 197 -24.11 16.07 -11.60
CA GLN A 197 -23.52 16.56 -10.36
C GLN A 197 -22.28 17.40 -10.72
N LYS A 198 -22.46 18.73 -10.75
CA LYS A 198 -21.39 19.73 -10.90
C LYS A 198 -20.33 19.47 -9.82
N ARG A 199 -19.11 19.12 -10.21
CA ARG A 199 -17.99 19.02 -9.26
C ARG A 199 -17.48 20.43 -8.95
N ASP A 200 -17.19 20.64 -7.67
CA ASP A 200 -16.44 21.72 -7.01
C ASP A 200 -15.89 22.82 -7.97
N SER A 201 -16.50 24.01 -7.97
CA SER A 201 -16.09 25.18 -8.81
C SER A 201 -14.68 25.71 -8.51
N SER A 202 -14.03 25.14 -7.50
CA SER A 202 -12.68 25.51 -7.07
C SER A 202 -11.56 24.74 -7.79
N VAL A 203 -11.87 23.79 -8.66
CA VAL A 203 -10.89 22.92 -9.34
C VAL A 203 -10.76 23.28 -10.82
N ARG A 204 -9.52 23.45 -11.29
CA ARG A 204 -9.20 23.67 -12.71
C ARG A 204 -8.07 22.76 -13.19
N LEU A 205 -8.02 22.53 -14.51
CA LEU A 205 -6.95 21.81 -15.17
C LEU A 205 -5.70 22.70 -15.28
N PHE A 206 -4.60 22.21 -14.74
CA PHE A 206 -3.28 22.83 -14.78
C PHE A 206 -2.38 22.07 -15.75
N THR A 207 -1.84 22.79 -16.72
CA THR A 207 -0.87 22.31 -17.71
C THR A 207 0.54 22.71 -17.33
N MET A 208 1.49 21.84 -17.61
CA MET A 208 2.91 22.11 -17.52
C MET A 208 3.60 21.48 -18.72
N ILE A 209 4.16 22.31 -19.58
CA ILE A 209 4.91 21.94 -20.78
C ILE A 209 6.40 22.05 -20.43
N ALA A 210 7.10 20.92 -20.41
CA ALA A 210 8.51 20.85 -20.08
C ALA A 210 9.32 20.40 -21.30
N ASN A 211 10.41 21.12 -21.59
CA ASN A 211 11.37 20.79 -22.64
C ASN A 211 10.75 20.62 -24.04
N ALA A 212 9.63 21.29 -24.32
CA ALA A 212 8.91 21.26 -25.62
C ALA A 212 8.39 19.89 -26.12
N TYR A 213 8.61 18.80 -25.37
CA TYR A 213 8.23 17.44 -25.77
C TYR A 213 7.33 16.72 -24.76
N ILE A 214 7.14 17.30 -23.57
CA ILE A 214 6.37 16.66 -22.49
C ILE A 214 5.33 17.64 -21.97
N ILE A 215 4.04 17.28 -22.07
CA ILE A 215 2.95 18.01 -21.44
C ILE A 215 2.40 17.17 -20.27
N TRP A 216 2.44 17.75 -19.08
CA TRP A 216 1.80 17.25 -17.88
C TRP A 216 0.51 18.01 -17.65
N LEU A 217 -0.58 17.28 -17.40
CA LEU A 217 -1.88 17.83 -17.04
C LEU A 217 -2.30 17.27 -15.70
N THR A 218 -2.67 18.15 -14.79
CA THR A 218 -3.07 17.82 -13.41
C THR A 218 -4.23 18.70 -12.98
N LEU A 219 -5.13 18.19 -12.13
CA LEU A 219 -6.13 19.05 -11.48
C LEU A 219 -5.52 19.78 -10.28
N LYS A 220 -5.71 21.09 -10.21
CA LYS A 220 -5.34 21.91 -9.05
C LYS A 220 -6.55 22.65 -8.46
N ARG A 221 -6.58 22.76 -7.14
CA ARG A 221 -7.58 23.53 -6.37
C ARG A 221 -7.13 24.97 -6.20
N ARG A 222 -8.08 25.91 -6.19
CA ARG A 222 -7.87 27.36 -6.01
C ARG A 222 -6.96 27.70 -4.82
N GLY A 223 -7.18 27.07 -3.66
CA GLY A 223 -6.37 27.35 -2.46
C GLY A 223 -4.90 26.93 -2.60
N LEU A 224 -4.61 25.86 -3.34
CA LEU A 224 -3.23 25.42 -3.61
C LEU A 224 -2.55 26.28 -4.67
N LEU A 225 -3.35 26.82 -5.60
CA LEU A 225 -2.89 27.80 -6.57
C LEU A 225 -2.54 29.10 -5.83
N GLN A 226 -3.45 29.75 -5.11
CA GLN A 226 -3.12 31.00 -4.40
C GLN A 226 -1.91 30.93 -3.45
N ALA A 227 -1.72 29.79 -2.76
CA ALA A 227 -0.54 29.58 -1.92
C ALA A 227 0.78 29.49 -2.71
N ALA A 228 0.74 28.96 -3.94
CA ALA A 228 1.92 28.85 -4.79
C ALA A 228 2.27 30.17 -5.49
N THR A 229 1.30 31.05 -5.79
CA THR A 229 1.57 32.41 -6.29
C THR A 229 2.20 33.28 -5.20
N LEU A 230 1.72 33.17 -3.96
CA LEU A 230 2.35 33.84 -2.81
C LEU A 230 3.78 33.34 -2.57
N ALA A 231 4.05 32.05 -2.78
CA ALA A 231 5.40 31.49 -2.67
C ALA A 231 6.33 31.85 -3.85
N ALA A 232 5.78 32.32 -4.97
CA ALA A 232 6.54 32.71 -6.17
C ALA A 232 7.03 34.17 -6.15
N HIS A 233 6.65 34.95 -5.14
CA HIS A 233 7.24 36.26 -4.84
C HIS A 233 8.29 36.11 -3.73
N PRO A 234 9.60 36.18 -4.05
CA PRO A 234 10.64 35.97 -3.06
C PRO A 234 11.06 37.30 -2.45
N GLN A 235 10.37 37.75 -1.39
CA GLN A 235 10.93 38.71 -0.46
C GLN A 235 10.31 38.52 0.92
N ASP A 236 11.19 38.09 1.83
CA ASP A 236 11.22 38.34 3.28
C ASP A 236 11.24 37.09 4.17
N ASN A 237 12.44 36.90 4.74
CA ASN A 237 12.78 36.37 6.05
C ASN A 237 12.50 34.88 6.34
N VAL A 238 13.58 34.12 6.19
CA VAL A 238 13.80 32.83 6.83
C VAL A 238 13.98 33.06 8.33
N GLU A 239 12.96 32.74 9.13
CA GLU A 239 13.15 32.46 10.56
C GLU A 239 12.18 31.39 11.08
N ALA A 240 12.78 30.43 11.78
CA ALA A 240 12.27 29.36 12.62
C ALA A 240 10.74 29.11 12.73
N VAL A 241 10.33 27.88 12.42
CA VAL A 241 9.16 27.25 13.07
C VAL A 241 9.59 25.96 13.80
N PRO A 242 9.38 25.86 15.12
CA PRO A 242 9.80 24.72 15.93
C PRO A 242 8.87 23.51 15.73
N MET A 243 9.43 22.33 15.51
CA MET A 243 8.69 21.06 15.55
C MET A 243 8.37 20.66 16.99
N THR A 244 7.18 20.98 17.48
CA THR A 244 6.54 20.24 18.59
C THR A 244 5.03 20.11 18.41
N ARG A 245 4.52 19.00 18.97
CA ARG A 245 3.12 18.56 19.16
C ARG A 245 2.47 17.73 18.05
N ALA A 246 1.81 16.69 18.54
CA ALA A 246 1.11 15.65 17.80
C ALA A 246 0.04 16.26 16.88
N ILE A 247 0.13 15.96 15.59
CA ILE A 247 -0.94 16.23 14.64
C ILE A 247 -2.06 15.25 14.96
N ALA A 248 -3.04 15.68 15.74
CA ALA A 248 -4.38 15.12 15.69
C ALA A 248 -4.91 15.42 14.27
N VAL A 249 -5.04 14.38 13.45
CA VAL A 249 -5.62 14.52 12.11
C VAL A 249 -7.11 14.79 12.29
N GLN A 250 -7.50 16.06 12.22
CA GLN A 250 -8.89 16.46 12.18
C GLN A 250 -9.38 16.21 10.76
N VAL A 251 -10.17 15.16 10.60
CA VAL A 251 -10.74 14.76 9.30
C VAL A 251 -11.88 15.74 8.99
N PRO A 252 -11.85 16.47 7.85
CA PRO A 252 -12.91 17.37 7.43
C PRO A 252 -14.26 16.65 7.35
N ARG A 253 -15.35 17.34 7.74
CA ARG A 253 -16.70 16.76 7.82
C ARG A 253 -17.16 16.19 6.48
N GLU A 254 -16.70 16.78 5.37
CA GLU A 254 -17.04 16.34 4.02
C GLU A 254 -16.47 14.95 3.69
N ILE A 255 -15.35 14.55 4.31
CA ILE A 255 -14.76 13.20 4.13
C ILE A 255 -15.57 12.15 4.89
N VAL A 256 -16.18 12.53 6.02
CA VAL A 256 -17.06 11.64 6.80
C VAL A 256 -18.38 11.43 6.08
N GLU A 257 -18.87 12.44 5.36
CA GLU A 257 -20.13 12.42 4.60
C GLU A 257 -20.01 11.73 3.22
N GLN A 258 -18.81 11.69 2.63
CA GLN A 258 -18.53 10.96 1.37
C GLN A 258 -18.16 9.48 1.56
N LEU A 259 -18.01 9.02 2.80
CA LEU A 259 -17.94 7.59 3.09
C LEU A 259 -19.35 7.00 2.95
N PRO A 260 -19.53 5.84 2.29
CA PRO A 260 -20.84 5.19 2.24
C PRO A 260 -21.33 4.95 3.67
N LEU A 261 -22.42 5.63 4.04
CA LEU A 261 -23.12 5.45 5.31
C LEU A 261 -23.70 4.04 5.34
N TYR A 262 -22.95 3.10 5.91
CA TYR A 262 -23.54 1.86 6.39
C TYR A 262 -24.18 2.14 7.74
N ILE A 263 -25.51 2.27 7.74
CA ILE A 263 -26.30 2.28 8.96
C ILE A 263 -26.10 0.90 9.62
N TYR A 264 -25.28 0.87 10.67
CA TYR A 264 -25.34 -0.23 11.61
C TYR A 264 -26.65 -0.08 12.37
N ALA A 265 -27.65 -0.89 12.04
CA ALA A 265 -28.70 -1.21 12.99
C ALA A 265 -27.99 -1.95 14.14
N GLY A 266 -27.68 -1.21 15.21
CA GLY A 266 -27.31 -1.82 16.48
C GLY A 266 -28.41 -2.79 16.93
N PRO A 267 -28.11 -3.73 17.84
CA PRO A 267 -29.15 -4.58 18.42
C PRO A 267 -30.26 -3.66 18.93
N ARG A 268 -31.51 -3.93 18.50
CA ARG A 268 -32.71 -3.26 19.01
C ARG A 268 -32.60 -3.21 20.52
N SER A 269 -32.66 -2.02 21.09
CA SER A 269 -32.97 -1.84 22.50
C SER A 269 -34.35 -2.45 22.71
N SER A 270 -34.41 -3.69 23.18
CA SER A 270 -35.61 -4.24 23.76
C SER A 270 -35.97 -3.34 24.94
N SER A 271 -37.18 -2.80 24.89
CA SER A 271 -37.86 -2.17 26.01
C SER A 271 -37.54 -2.89 27.31
N VAL A 272 -36.92 -2.15 28.25
CA VAL A 272 -36.81 -2.60 29.63
C VAL A 272 -38.24 -2.61 30.16
N ALA A 273 -38.82 -3.81 30.23
CA ALA A 273 -39.94 -4.06 31.10
C ALA A 273 -39.47 -3.79 32.54
N SER A 274 -40.20 -2.91 33.19
CA SER A 274 -40.12 -2.54 34.60
C SER A 274 -39.99 -3.77 35.50
N LEU A 275 -38.88 -3.87 36.23
CA LEU A 275 -38.84 -4.65 37.47
C LEU A 275 -38.98 -3.66 38.62
N VAL A 276 -40.07 -3.86 39.36
CA VAL A 276 -40.54 -3.14 40.53
C VAL A 276 -39.43 -3.09 41.59
N LYS A 277 -39.19 -1.88 42.12
CA LYS A 277 -38.51 -1.67 43.39
C LYS A 277 -39.52 -1.94 44.48
N ASP A 278 -39.24 -2.92 45.33
CA ASP A 278 -39.78 -2.94 46.69
C ASP A 278 -38.65 -2.60 47.66
N GLU A 279 -39.00 -1.67 48.53
CA GLU A 279 -38.20 -1.01 49.55
C GLU A 279 -37.95 -1.96 50.73
N VAL A 280 -36.72 -1.98 51.27
CA VAL A 280 -36.54 -2.25 52.70
C VAL A 280 -35.43 -1.32 53.21
N GLU A 281 -35.79 -0.67 54.31
CA GLU A 281 -35.18 0.47 54.95
C GLU A 281 -33.77 0.22 55.51
N THR A 282 -33.01 1.30 55.53
CA THR A 282 -31.83 1.52 56.36
C THR A 282 -32.17 1.45 57.85
N ASN A 283 -31.29 0.85 58.66
CA ASN A 283 -31.00 1.38 59.99
C ASN A 283 -29.54 1.10 60.39
N VAL A 284 -28.93 2.15 60.92
CA VAL A 284 -27.56 2.30 61.42
C VAL A 284 -27.55 2.01 62.92
N ALA A 285 -26.51 1.35 63.44
CA ALA A 285 -25.98 1.62 64.79
C ALA A 285 -24.54 1.08 64.94
N GLU A 286 -23.75 1.84 65.68
CA GLU A 286 -22.29 1.83 65.87
C GLU A 286 -21.78 0.69 66.78
N ILE A 287 -20.46 0.43 66.77
CA ILE A 287 -19.53 0.55 67.92
C ILE A 287 -18.11 0.10 67.51
N ASP A 288 -17.15 0.79 68.11
CA ASP A 288 -15.73 1.00 67.84
C ASP A 288 -14.75 -0.16 68.20
N PRO A 289 -13.43 -0.01 67.92
CA PRO A 289 -12.46 -1.08 67.74
C PRO A 289 -11.65 -1.44 69.00
N GLY A 290 -11.18 -2.69 69.09
CA GLY A 290 -10.11 -3.04 70.02
C GLY A 290 -9.87 -4.53 70.26
N SER A 291 -8.59 -4.88 70.45
CA SER A 291 -8.02 -6.13 71.00
C SER A 291 -7.91 -7.33 70.02
N GLN A 292 -6.69 -7.64 69.55
CA GLN A 292 -5.69 -8.56 70.12
C GLN A 292 -5.89 -10.02 69.67
N SER A 293 -4.90 -10.55 68.96
CA SER A 293 -4.67 -11.99 68.79
C SER A 293 -4.42 -12.65 70.15
N PRO A 294 -4.72 -13.95 70.32
CA PRO A 294 -3.63 -14.91 70.13
C PRO A 294 -4.04 -16.28 69.53
N GLU A 295 -2.97 -17.02 69.28
CA GLU A 295 -2.74 -18.36 68.73
C GLU A 295 -3.46 -19.57 69.40
N PRO A 296 -3.32 -20.80 68.85
CA PRO A 296 -4.28 -21.90 68.96
C PRO A 296 -3.95 -22.89 70.09
N PRO A 297 -4.77 -23.95 70.27
CA PRO A 297 -4.29 -25.17 70.91
C PRO A 297 -4.41 -26.42 70.03
N THR A 298 -3.53 -27.36 70.39
CA THR A 298 -3.13 -28.61 69.76
C THR A 298 -3.69 -29.80 70.56
N GLU A 299 -4.04 -30.91 69.87
CA GLU A 299 -4.10 -32.33 70.34
C GLU A 299 -5.00 -32.68 71.56
N GLU A 300 -5.65 -33.85 71.72
CA GLU A 300 -5.32 -35.22 71.32
C GLU A 300 -6.51 -36.19 71.64
N LEU A 301 -6.47 -37.40 71.03
CA LEU A 301 -6.98 -38.73 71.46
C LEU A 301 -8.31 -39.36 70.96
N ARG A 302 -8.08 -40.46 70.22
CA ARG A 302 -8.75 -41.81 70.19
C ARG A 302 -10.13 -41.94 69.54
N GLU A 303 -10.28 -42.61 68.40
CA GLU A 303 -10.14 -44.05 68.03
C GLU A 303 -11.55 -44.60 67.76
N GLU A 304 -11.86 -44.90 66.49
CA GLU A 304 -12.43 -46.18 66.03
C GLU A 304 -12.65 -46.14 64.50
N LEU A 305 -12.00 -47.08 63.79
CA LEU A 305 -12.28 -47.53 62.41
C LEU A 305 -13.18 -48.79 62.53
N PRO A 306 -13.96 -49.25 61.51
CA PRO A 306 -13.58 -49.27 60.09
C PRO A 306 -14.72 -49.12 59.04
N ASN A 307 -14.35 -48.76 57.79
CA ASN A 307 -14.62 -49.52 56.55
C ASN A 307 -14.55 -48.65 55.29
N ASP A 308 -13.41 -48.81 54.63
CA ASP A 308 -13.21 -49.10 53.20
C ASP A 308 -13.79 -48.23 52.06
N THR A 309 -12.81 -47.74 51.30
CA THR A 309 -12.76 -47.54 49.84
C THR A 309 -13.37 -46.28 49.21
N ASN A 310 -12.47 -45.29 49.11
CA ASN A 310 -12.39 -44.28 48.06
C ASN A 310 -12.88 -44.76 46.68
N ARG A 311 -13.96 -44.16 46.20
CA ARG A 311 -14.34 -44.16 44.79
C ARG A 311 -13.87 -42.86 44.14
N VAL A 312 -12.75 -42.96 43.43
CA VAL A 312 -12.24 -41.97 42.49
C VAL A 312 -13.31 -41.70 41.42
N VAL A 313 -13.96 -40.54 41.44
CA VAL A 313 -14.81 -40.08 40.33
C VAL A 313 -13.93 -39.40 39.30
N GLY A 314 -13.32 -40.21 38.44
CA GLY A 314 -12.75 -39.75 37.19
C GLY A 314 -13.84 -39.20 36.27
N ILE A 315 -13.56 -38.07 35.63
CA ILE A 315 -14.37 -37.49 34.56
C ILE A 315 -14.52 -38.54 33.45
N ARG A 316 -15.72 -39.11 33.31
CA ARG A 316 -16.07 -40.04 32.22
C ARG A 316 -16.06 -39.28 30.89
N ARG A 317 -15.28 -39.75 29.93
CA ARG A 317 -15.45 -39.37 28.52
C ARG A 317 -16.77 -39.97 28.02
N PRO A 318 -17.63 -39.23 27.31
CA PRO A 318 -18.77 -39.86 26.64
C PRO A 318 -18.28 -40.83 25.57
N ALA A 319 -18.96 -41.96 25.45
CA ALA A 319 -18.67 -42.98 24.44
C ALA A 319 -18.93 -42.44 23.02
N PRO A 320 -18.14 -42.85 22.01
CA PRO A 320 -18.37 -42.44 20.64
C PRO A 320 -19.71 -43.00 20.13
N ALA A 321 -20.53 -42.14 19.54
CA ALA A 321 -21.77 -42.55 18.89
C ALA A 321 -21.47 -43.52 17.73
N VAL A 322 -21.97 -44.74 17.82
CA VAL A 322 -21.92 -45.75 16.76
C VAL A 322 -23.11 -45.52 15.84
N ILE A 323 -22.87 -45.05 14.62
CA ILE A 323 -23.88 -44.98 13.57
C ILE A 323 -23.91 -46.35 12.88
N LYS A 324 -25.06 -47.05 12.94
CA LYS A 324 -25.30 -48.29 12.21
C LYS A 324 -25.48 -47.98 10.71
N PRO A 325 -24.84 -48.72 9.78
CA PRO A 325 -25.02 -48.47 8.35
C PRO A 325 -26.35 -49.05 7.87
N GLY A 326 -27.30 -48.18 7.56
CA GLY A 326 -28.46 -48.50 6.73
C GLY A 326 -28.04 -48.59 5.26
N SER A 327 -28.61 -49.55 4.56
CA SER A 327 -28.33 -49.99 3.19
C SER A 327 -28.46 -48.90 2.11
N GLY A 328 -27.52 -48.92 1.16
CA GLY A 328 -27.71 -48.40 -0.20
C GLY A 328 -27.08 -47.03 -0.48
N GLY A 329 -25.82 -47.03 -0.90
CA GLY A 329 -25.17 -45.84 -1.47
C GLY A 329 -23.67 -46.02 -1.60
N ILE A 330 -23.15 -46.09 -2.83
CA ILE A 330 -21.72 -46.21 -3.12
C ILE A 330 -21.03 -44.92 -2.68
N VAL A 331 -20.13 -45.00 -1.69
CA VAL A 331 -19.31 -43.87 -1.24
C VAL A 331 -17.87 -44.05 -1.72
N ALA A 332 -17.49 -43.29 -2.73
CA ALA A 332 -16.08 -43.09 -3.07
C ALA A 332 -15.37 -42.33 -1.94
N SER A 333 -14.29 -42.92 -1.44
CA SER A 333 -13.43 -42.38 -0.38
C SER A 333 -12.86 -41.00 -0.75
N ALA A 334 -13.27 -39.96 -0.03
CA ALA A 334 -12.73 -38.60 -0.15
C ALA A 334 -11.82 -38.27 1.05
N ASN A 335 -10.56 -38.00 0.72
CA ASN A 335 -9.46 -37.62 1.60
C ASN A 335 -9.74 -36.23 2.26
N PRO A 336 -9.75 -36.08 3.61
CA PRO A 336 -10.22 -34.86 4.30
C PRO A 336 -9.29 -33.62 4.22
N TYR A 337 -8.31 -33.61 3.32
CA TYR A 337 -7.35 -32.50 3.17
C TYR A 337 -7.06 -32.12 1.72
N ARG A 338 -8.08 -32.11 0.87
CA ARG A 338 -7.98 -31.54 -0.49
C ARG A 338 -9.13 -30.57 -0.73
N LEU A 339 -8.96 -29.33 -0.29
CA LEU A 339 -9.73 -28.22 -0.85
C LEU A 339 -9.20 -27.97 -2.27
N SER A 340 -9.70 -28.73 -3.23
CA SER A 340 -9.62 -28.37 -4.63
C SER A 340 -10.46 -27.12 -4.85
N HIS A 341 -9.84 -26.20 -5.58
CA HIS A 341 -10.48 -25.11 -6.28
C HIS A 341 -11.72 -25.63 -7.04
N THR A 342 -12.76 -24.80 -7.09
CA THR A 342 -14.02 -24.97 -7.86
C THR A 342 -14.88 -26.19 -7.50
N GLN A 343 -15.69 -26.05 -6.45
CA GLN A 343 -17.01 -26.66 -6.41
C GLN A 343 -18.01 -25.60 -5.95
N THR A 344 -18.63 -24.96 -6.94
CA THR A 344 -19.91 -24.28 -6.78
C THR A 344 -20.90 -25.40 -6.44
N ILE A 345 -21.31 -25.48 -5.18
CA ILE A 345 -22.46 -26.30 -4.79
C ILE A 345 -23.68 -25.61 -5.40
N CYS A 346 -24.27 -26.22 -6.43
CA CYS A 346 -25.64 -25.94 -6.82
C CYS A 346 -26.55 -26.69 -5.84
N ASP A 347 -26.73 -26.11 -4.66
CA ASP A 347 -27.89 -26.42 -3.82
C ASP A 347 -29.09 -25.73 -4.47
N ASN A 348 -30.02 -26.54 -4.97
CA ASN A 348 -31.37 -26.12 -5.29
C ASN A 348 -32.04 -25.66 -3.99
N ASP A 349 -31.92 -24.39 -3.69
CA ASP A 349 -32.80 -23.70 -2.76
C ASP A 349 -32.84 -22.23 -3.14
N ASN A 350 -34.05 -21.70 -3.27
CA ASN A 350 -34.40 -20.31 -3.57
C ASN A 350 -33.83 -19.30 -2.55
N ARG A 351 -32.50 -19.21 -2.42
CA ARG A 351 -31.83 -18.12 -1.73
C ARG A 351 -31.46 -17.10 -2.78
N ARG A 352 -32.12 -15.95 -2.70
CA ARG A 352 -31.70 -14.66 -3.29
C ARG A 352 -30.17 -14.61 -3.38
N PRO A 353 -29.57 -14.16 -4.49
CA PRO A 353 -28.11 -14.07 -4.60
C PRO A 353 -27.60 -13.32 -3.37
N ARG A 354 -26.87 -14.03 -2.50
CA ARG A 354 -26.29 -13.43 -1.29
C ARG A 354 -25.53 -12.20 -1.76
N GLU A 355 -25.80 -11.05 -1.15
CA GLU A 355 -25.07 -9.80 -1.39
C GLU A 355 -23.61 -10.12 -1.70
N ALA A 356 -23.13 -9.72 -2.88
CA ALA A 356 -21.79 -10.01 -3.39
C ALA A 356 -20.78 -10.05 -2.24
N ASP A 357 -20.31 -11.26 -1.89
CA ASP A 357 -19.62 -11.57 -0.64
C ASP A 357 -18.41 -10.64 -0.48
N LYS A 358 -18.60 -9.51 0.24
CA LYS A 358 -17.64 -8.41 0.30
C LYS A 358 -16.41 -8.93 1.03
N MET A 359 -15.33 -9.19 0.28
CA MET A 359 -14.11 -9.73 0.86
C MET A 359 -13.57 -8.82 1.97
N GLY A 360 -13.06 -9.40 3.07
CA GLY A 360 -12.49 -8.61 4.16
C GLY A 360 -11.21 -7.87 3.76
N ALA A 361 -10.96 -6.69 4.34
CA ALA A 361 -9.80 -5.84 4.03
C ALA A 361 -8.43 -6.57 4.03
N LEU A 362 -8.20 -7.47 4.99
CA LEU A 362 -6.94 -8.24 5.08
C LEU A 362 -6.73 -9.21 3.91
N LYS A 363 -7.81 -9.65 3.28
CA LYS A 363 -7.77 -10.51 2.10
C LYS A 363 -7.22 -9.76 0.90
N TYR A 364 -7.66 -8.52 0.68
CA TYR A 364 -7.08 -7.64 -0.35
C TYR A 364 -5.59 -7.39 -0.12
N VAL A 365 -5.18 -7.08 1.12
CA VAL A 365 -3.76 -6.90 1.46
C VAL A 365 -2.94 -8.16 1.14
N GLU A 366 -3.48 -9.35 1.43
CA GLU A 366 -2.84 -10.60 1.06
C GLU A 366 -2.68 -10.73 -0.46
N GLU A 367 -3.74 -10.50 -1.26
CA GLU A 367 -3.69 -10.65 -2.71
C GLU A 367 -2.70 -9.66 -3.35
N ILE A 368 -2.68 -8.41 -2.89
CA ILE A 368 -1.69 -7.40 -3.29
C ILE A 368 -0.27 -7.91 -2.98
N GLN A 369 -0.06 -8.47 -1.79
CA GLN A 369 1.25 -9.01 -1.38
C GLN A 369 1.66 -10.27 -2.15
N LYS A 370 0.75 -10.98 -2.84
CA LYS A 370 1.14 -12.07 -3.75
C LYS A 370 1.76 -11.52 -5.04
N LYS A 371 1.22 -10.40 -5.56
CA LYS A 371 1.70 -9.71 -6.77
C LYS A 371 2.89 -8.78 -6.49
N LYS A 372 4.00 -9.31 -5.94
CA LYS A 372 5.17 -8.48 -5.53
C LYS A 372 5.93 -7.81 -6.67
N GLN A 373 5.75 -8.27 -7.90
CA GLN A 373 6.37 -7.68 -9.09
C GLN A 373 5.56 -6.52 -9.69
N SER A 374 4.36 -6.25 -9.18
CA SER A 374 3.60 -5.05 -9.55
C SER A 374 4.36 -3.78 -9.18
N ASP A 375 4.19 -2.73 -9.97
CA ASP A 375 4.94 -1.47 -9.79
C ASP A 375 4.65 -0.82 -8.44
N VAL A 376 3.41 -0.87 -7.97
CA VAL A 376 3.00 -0.37 -6.65
C VAL A 376 3.81 -1.03 -5.53
N ILE A 377 3.90 -2.37 -5.52
CA ILE A 377 4.60 -3.08 -4.45
C ILE A 377 6.12 -2.98 -4.62
N ARG A 378 6.64 -2.98 -5.84
CA ARG A 378 8.07 -2.77 -6.10
C ARG A 378 8.51 -1.39 -5.60
N PHE A 379 7.74 -0.34 -5.93
CA PHE A 379 7.99 1.02 -5.45
C PHE A 379 7.99 1.07 -3.91
N LEU A 380 6.93 0.54 -3.28
CA LEU A 380 6.81 0.51 -1.82
C LEU A 380 7.95 -0.27 -1.14
N LEU A 381 8.35 -1.40 -1.72
CA LEU A 381 9.48 -2.18 -1.21
C LEU A 381 10.81 -1.44 -1.42
N ARG A 382 10.99 -0.67 -2.49
CA ARG A 382 12.21 0.11 -2.73
C ARG A 382 12.37 1.20 -1.67
N VAL A 383 11.31 1.97 -1.40
CA VAL A 383 11.31 3.02 -0.35
C VAL A 383 11.56 2.41 1.03
N ARG A 384 10.85 1.33 1.39
CA ARG A 384 11.06 0.63 2.67
C ARG A 384 12.47 0.04 2.79
N CYS A 385 13.05 -0.45 1.69
CA CYS A 385 14.40 -1.00 1.71
C CYS A 385 15.43 0.09 2.02
N TRP A 386 15.23 1.29 1.47
CA TRP A 386 16.06 2.45 1.79
C TRP A 386 15.97 2.81 3.28
N GLU A 387 14.77 2.93 3.85
CA GLU A 387 14.57 3.19 5.28
C GLU A 387 15.27 2.13 6.16
N LEU A 388 15.05 0.85 5.86
CA LEU A 388 15.63 -0.27 6.62
C LEU A 388 17.17 -0.37 6.53
N ARG A 389 17.79 0.26 5.53
CA ARG A 389 19.26 0.35 5.43
C ARG A 389 19.83 1.35 6.43
N GLN A 390 19.15 2.47 6.63
CA GLN A 390 19.57 3.53 7.56
C GLN A 390 19.41 3.09 9.02
N LEU A 391 18.42 2.24 9.30
CA LEU A 391 18.18 1.74 10.65
C LEU A 391 19.20 0.69 11.10
N ASN A 392 19.31 0.54 12.42
CA ASN A 392 20.17 -0.45 13.07
C ASN A 392 19.82 -1.90 12.68
N VAL A 393 20.82 -2.78 12.77
CA VAL A 393 20.72 -4.20 12.35
C VAL A 393 19.52 -4.91 12.99
N ILE A 394 19.30 -4.65 14.28
CA ILE A 394 18.14 -5.11 15.05
C ILE A 394 17.54 -3.87 15.71
N HIS A 395 16.28 -3.59 15.42
CA HIS A 395 15.54 -2.49 16.05
C HIS A 395 14.09 -2.90 16.30
N ARG A 396 13.45 -2.29 17.29
CA ARG A 396 12.05 -2.52 17.62
C ARG A 396 11.17 -1.77 16.60
N ALA A 397 10.14 -2.43 16.09
CA ALA A 397 9.10 -1.80 15.28
C ALA A 397 7.88 -1.50 16.15
N SER A 398 7.31 -0.31 16.01
CA SER A 398 6.12 0.09 16.77
C SER A 398 4.88 -0.71 16.36
N ARG A 399 4.75 -1.02 15.06
CA ARG A 399 3.66 -1.82 14.48
C ARG A 399 4.22 -2.77 13.41
N PRO A 400 3.57 -3.91 13.15
CA PRO A 400 3.99 -4.81 12.07
C PRO A 400 3.77 -4.13 10.71
N SER A 401 4.76 -4.20 9.81
CA SER A 401 4.66 -3.65 8.45
C SER A 401 3.63 -4.39 7.60
N ARG A 402 3.35 -5.64 7.96
CA ARG A 402 2.40 -6.55 7.29
C ARG A 402 1.40 -7.13 8.28
N PRO A 403 0.30 -6.41 8.58
CA PRO A 403 -0.69 -6.87 9.55
C PRO A 403 -1.41 -8.15 9.11
N ASP A 404 -1.62 -8.35 7.79
CA ASP A 404 -2.16 -9.57 7.19
C ASP A 404 -1.36 -10.81 7.61
N LYS A 405 -0.03 -10.73 7.42
CA LYS A 405 0.86 -11.85 7.62
C LYS A 405 1.15 -12.07 9.09
N ALA A 406 1.32 -10.99 9.85
CA ALA A 406 1.54 -11.07 11.29
C ALA A 406 0.37 -11.76 11.99
N ARG A 407 -0.87 -11.39 11.67
CA ARG A 407 -2.09 -11.98 12.26
C ARG A 407 -2.19 -13.48 11.98
N ARG A 408 -1.88 -13.91 10.75
CA ARG A 408 -1.85 -15.34 10.39
C ARG A 408 -0.84 -16.14 11.19
N LEU A 409 0.25 -15.51 11.62
CA LEU A 409 1.31 -16.15 12.39
C LEU A 409 1.10 -16.05 13.91
N GLY A 410 -0.04 -15.48 14.35
CA GLY A 410 -0.44 -15.43 15.75
C GLY A 410 -0.20 -14.08 16.44
N TYR A 411 0.17 -13.03 15.71
CA TYR A 411 0.20 -11.68 16.28
C TYR A 411 -1.20 -11.18 16.61
N LYS A 412 -1.34 -10.56 17.79
CA LYS A 412 -2.53 -9.81 18.21
C LYS A 412 -2.09 -8.44 18.69
N ALA A 413 -2.86 -7.41 18.34
CA ALA A 413 -2.61 -6.04 18.76
C ALA A 413 -3.11 -5.84 20.20
N LYS A 414 -2.36 -6.38 21.16
CA LYS A 414 -2.57 -6.20 22.59
C LYS A 414 -1.22 -6.11 23.30
N GLN A 415 -1.22 -5.61 24.52
CA GLN A 415 -0.01 -5.49 25.32
C GLN A 415 0.67 -6.85 25.54
N GLY A 416 2.01 -6.86 25.54
CA GLY A 416 2.84 -8.05 25.64
C GLY A 416 3.26 -8.67 24.30
N TYR A 417 2.69 -8.24 23.16
CA TYR A 417 3.25 -8.54 21.84
C TYR A 417 4.22 -7.45 21.40
N VAL A 418 5.38 -7.86 20.89
CA VAL A 418 6.41 -6.95 20.37
C VAL A 418 6.90 -7.46 19.03
N VAL A 419 7.23 -6.52 18.13
CA VAL A 419 7.76 -6.84 16.81
C VAL A 419 9.15 -6.24 16.68
N TYR A 420 10.12 -7.06 16.27
CA TYR A 420 11.48 -6.62 15.97
C TYR A 420 11.77 -6.79 14.48
N ARG A 421 12.42 -5.79 13.89
CA ARG A 421 12.98 -5.85 12.54
C ARG A 421 14.45 -6.24 12.64
N VAL A 422 14.85 -7.17 11.78
CA VAL A 422 16.23 -7.65 11.72
C VAL A 422 16.68 -7.84 10.27
N ARG A 423 17.91 -7.42 9.97
CA ARG A 423 18.57 -7.70 8.71
C ARG A 423 19.57 -8.85 8.83
N VAL A 424 19.57 -9.74 7.84
CA VAL A 424 20.49 -10.87 7.72
C VAL A 424 21.18 -10.82 6.37
N ARG A 425 22.51 -10.93 6.35
CA ARG A 425 23.31 -10.90 5.12
C ARG A 425 22.94 -12.09 4.22
N ARG A 426 22.81 -11.83 2.93
CA ARG A 426 22.57 -12.83 1.89
C ARG A 426 23.87 -13.58 1.54
N GLY A 427 23.71 -14.75 0.92
CA GLY A 427 24.82 -15.57 0.45
C GLY A 427 25.00 -16.86 1.25
N GLY A 428 26.05 -17.61 0.87
CA GLY A 428 26.50 -18.79 1.59
C GLY A 428 27.29 -18.44 2.85
N ARG A 429 27.80 -19.47 3.53
CA ARG A 429 28.66 -19.30 4.71
C ARG A 429 30.04 -19.85 4.37
N LYS A 430 31.03 -18.96 4.28
CA LYS A 430 32.44 -19.36 4.17
C LYS A 430 32.85 -20.16 5.41
N ARG A 431 33.60 -21.24 5.23
CA ARG A 431 34.23 -21.95 6.36
C ARG A 431 35.22 -21.01 7.07
N PRO A 432 35.19 -20.91 8.40
CA PRO A 432 36.24 -20.21 9.14
C PRO A 432 37.51 -21.07 9.14
N ALA A 433 38.34 -20.91 8.11
CA ALA A 433 39.65 -21.54 8.00
C ALA A 433 40.70 -20.41 7.79
N PRO A 434 41.73 -20.30 8.65
CA PRO A 434 42.80 -19.32 8.48
C PRO A 434 43.43 -19.45 7.09
N LYS A 435 43.53 -18.34 6.34
CA LYS A 435 44.02 -18.29 4.94
C LYS A 435 43.29 -19.24 3.96
N GLY A 436 42.19 -19.86 4.37
CA GLY A 436 41.57 -20.93 3.61
C GLY A 436 42.35 -22.25 3.62
N ALA A 437 43.37 -22.41 4.47
CA ALA A 437 44.06 -23.68 4.59
C ALA A 437 43.21 -24.67 5.39
N THR A 438 42.80 -25.77 4.76
CA THR A 438 42.08 -26.87 5.40
C THR A 438 42.92 -28.14 5.31
N TYR A 439 43.16 -28.80 6.45
CA TYR A 439 43.95 -30.02 6.53
C TYR A 439 43.08 -31.28 6.39
N GLY A 440 43.71 -32.39 6.01
CA GLY A 440 43.07 -33.70 5.87
C GLY A 440 42.56 -33.99 4.47
N LYS A 441 41.60 -34.93 4.38
CA LYS A 441 41.13 -35.51 3.11
C LYS A 441 40.56 -34.44 2.14
N PRO A 442 40.79 -34.56 0.82
CA PRO A 442 40.31 -33.60 -0.19
C PRO A 442 38.81 -33.26 -0.13
N THR A 443 37.95 -34.22 0.24
CA THR A 443 36.50 -33.99 0.41
C THR A 443 36.17 -32.86 1.40
N ASN A 444 37.01 -32.66 2.41
CA ASN A 444 36.82 -31.65 3.44
C ASN A 444 37.47 -30.31 3.09
N GLN A 445 38.10 -30.15 1.92
CA GLN A 445 38.86 -28.94 1.58
C GLN A 445 37.99 -27.80 1.01
N GLY A 446 36.67 -27.99 0.89
CA GLY A 446 35.76 -26.95 0.39
C GLY A 446 35.56 -25.76 1.34
N ILE A 447 35.63 -24.53 0.80
CA ILE A 447 35.58 -23.28 1.60
C ILE A 447 34.41 -22.37 1.19
N ASN A 448 34.31 -22.02 -0.09
CA ASN A 448 33.43 -20.94 -0.58
C ASN A 448 32.01 -21.41 -0.89
N GLN A 449 31.85 -22.59 -1.50
CA GLN A 449 30.56 -23.07 -2.01
C GLN A 449 29.67 -23.71 -0.92
N LEU A 450 30.08 -23.66 0.35
CA LEU A 450 29.33 -24.19 1.47
C LEU A 450 28.02 -23.42 1.72
N LYS A 451 26.94 -24.17 1.92
CA LYS A 451 25.61 -23.63 2.23
C LYS A 451 25.30 -23.85 3.71
N TYR A 452 24.71 -22.86 4.35
CA TYR A 452 24.33 -22.98 5.74
C TYR A 452 23.09 -23.88 5.88
N GLN A 453 23.12 -24.82 6.84
CA GLN A 453 22.03 -25.78 7.05
C GLN A 453 20.72 -25.12 7.47
N ARG A 454 20.78 -23.97 8.17
CA ARG A 454 19.58 -23.24 8.61
C ARG A 454 19.20 -22.16 7.59
N ALA A 455 17.90 -21.95 7.41
CA ALA A 455 17.40 -20.84 6.61
C ALA A 455 17.78 -19.48 7.22
N LEU A 456 18.02 -18.46 6.38
CA LEU A 456 18.33 -17.09 6.83
C LEU A 456 17.29 -16.53 7.81
N ARG A 457 16.01 -16.91 7.64
CA ARG A 457 14.93 -16.53 8.54
C ARG A 457 15.09 -17.11 9.95
N ALA A 458 15.65 -18.33 10.09
CA ALA A 458 15.93 -18.92 11.40
C ALA A 458 17.11 -18.21 12.08
N THR A 459 18.14 -17.83 11.31
CA THR A 459 19.23 -16.98 11.82
C THR A 459 18.71 -15.63 12.30
N ALA A 460 17.69 -15.08 11.63
CA ALA A 460 17.04 -13.83 12.04
C ALA A 460 16.34 -13.98 13.40
N GLU A 461 15.55 -15.04 13.56
CA GLU A 461 14.89 -15.39 14.83
C GLU A 461 15.91 -15.56 15.96
N GLU A 462 17.01 -16.27 15.70
CA GLU A 462 18.08 -16.53 16.69
C GLU A 462 18.82 -15.25 17.10
N ARG A 463 19.10 -14.34 16.17
CA ARG A 463 19.70 -13.03 16.47
C ARG A 463 18.80 -12.19 17.39
N VAL A 464 17.50 -12.14 17.09
CA VAL A 464 16.53 -11.41 17.92
C VAL A 464 16.37 -12.08 19.29
N GLY A 465 16.26 -13.41 19.34
CA GLY A 465 16.14 -14.16 20.60
C GLY A 465 17.34 -14.00 21.53
N ARG A 466 18.55 -13.88 20.98
CA ARG A 466 19.76 -13.57 21.77
C ARG A 466 19.77 -12.13 22.26
N ARG A 467 19.38 -11.16 21.42
CA ARG A 467 19.34 -9.73 21.80
C ARG A 467 18.25 -9.45 22.84
N CYS A 468 17.10 -10.14 22.74
CA CYS A 468 15.93 -9.98 23.60
C CYS A 468 15.67 -11.27 24.39
N ALA A 469 16.61 -11.67 25.24
CA ALA A 469 16.59 -12.98 25.91
C ALA A 469 15.36 -13.21 26.81
N ASN A 470 14.81 -12.14 27.40
CA ASN A 470 13.63 -12.20 28.27
C ASN A 470 12.33 -12.47 27.48
N LEU A 471 12.32 -12.10 26.19
CA LEU A 471 11.17 -12.31 25.32
C LEU A 471 11.16 -13.73 24.75
N ARG A 472 9.97 -14.18 24.32
CA ARG A 472 9.77 -15.46 23.64
C ARG A 472 9.48 -15.23 22.18
N VAL A 473 10.31 -15.79 21.30
CA VAL A 473 10.06 -15.74 19.85
C VAL A 473 8.86 -16.65 19.52
N LEU A 474 7.81 -16.05 18.95
CA LEU A 474 6.63 -16.78 18.49
C LEU A 474 6.86 -17.31 17.07
N ASN A 475 7.08 -16.38 16.12
CA ASN A 475 7.26 -16.68 14.70
C ASN A 475 7.93 -15.50 13.97
N SER A 476 8.21 -15.65 12.68
CA SER A 476 8.77 -14.57 11.85
C SER A 476 8.27 -14.60 10.41
N TYR A 477 8.37 -13.46 9.73
CA TYR A 477 8.04 -13.35 8.30
C TYR A 477 8.99 -12.42 7.56
N TRP A 478 9.03 -12.63 6.25
CA TRP A 478 9.79 -11.80 5.32
C TRP A 478 9.06 -10.49 5.04
N ILE A 479 9.81 -9.39 5.03
CA ILE A 479 9.30 -8.06 4.70
C ILE A 479 9.89 -7.59 3.38
N ASN A 480 11.22 -7.68 3.24
CA ASN A 480 11.94 -7.06 2.14
C ASN A 480 13.29 -7.73 1.88
N GLN A 481 13.90 -7.46 0.72
CA GLN A 481 15.25 -7.91 0.39
C GLN A 481 15.96 -6.92 -0.52
N ASP A 482 17.27 -6.81 -0.32
CA ASP A 482 18.22 -6.10 -1.18
C ASP A 482 19.24 -7.10 -1.75
N SER A 483 20.18 -6.66 -2.59
CA SER A 483 21.32 -7.45 -3.07
C SER A 483 22.11 -8.08 -1.91
N THR A 484 22.37 -7.30 -0.86
CA THR A 484 23.26 -7.70 0.26
C THR A 484 22.50 -8.29 1.44
N TYR A 485 21.27 -7.84 1.72
CA TYR A 485 20.54 -8.21 2.95
C TYR A 485 19.13 -8.73 2.66
N LYS A 486 18.62 -9.57 3.58
CA LYS A 486 17.19 -9.90 3.71
C LYS A 486 16.67 -9.38 5.04
N TYR A 487 15.48 -8.82 5.02
CA TYR A 487 14.84 -8.20 6.16
C TYR A 487 13.65 -9.05 6.63
N PHE A 488 13.61 -9.31 7.93
CA PHE A 488 12.57 -10.09 8.57
C PHE A 488 11.97 -9.33 9.75
N GLU A 489 10.69 -9.56 9.98
CA GLU A 489 9.99 -9.13 11.18
C GLU A 489 9.78 -10.38 12.06
N VAL A 490 10.26 -10.30 13.29
CA VAL A 490 10.17 -11.36 14.30
C VAL A 490 9.14 -10.93 15.33
N ILE A 491 8.13 -11.77 15.53
CA ILE A 491 7.08 -11.58 16.52
C ILE A 491 7.59 -12.19 17.83
N CYS A 492 7.73 -11.35 18.84
CA CYS A 492 8.12 -11.70 20.19
C CYS A 492 6.94 -11.49 21.14
N VAL A 493 6.91 -12.28 22.21
CA VAL A 493 5.91 -12.20 23.27
C VAL A 493 6.63 -12.08 24.60
N ASP A 494 6.15 -11.17 25.44
CA ASP A 494 6.59 -11.05 26.82
C ASP A 494 5.83 -12.03 27.73
N PRO A 495 6.50 -13.06 28.29
CA PRO A 495 5.85 -14.04 29.17
C PRO A 495 5.50 -13.50 30.57
N GLN A 496 6.07 -12.36 30.99
CA GLN A 496 5.81 -11.75 32.29
C GLN A 496 4.57 -10.83 32.27
N HIS A 497 4.15 -10.38 31.09
CA HIS A 497 3.01 -9.48 30.94
C HIS A 497 1.67 -10.14 31.30
N LYS A 498 0.87 -9.51 32.17
CA LYS A 498 -0.44 -10.01 32.66
C LYS A 498 -1.41 -10.35 31.51
N ALA A 499 -1.46 -9.52 30.47
CA ALA A 499 -2.34 -9.75 29.30
C ALA A 499 -1.96 -10.98 28.44
N ILE A 500 -0.74 -11.49 28.56
CA ILE A 500 -0.31 -12.74 27.91
C ILE A 500 -0.62 -13.91 28.83
N ARG A 501 -0.29 -13.81 30.12
CA ARG A 501 -0.51 -14.89 31.10
C ARG A 501 -1.98 -15.25 31.27
N ARG A 502 -2.88 -14.26 31.24
CA ARG A 502 -4.33 -14.44 31.38
C ARG A 502 -5.02 -14.98 30.12
N ASP A 503 -4.40 -14.85 28.94
CA ASP A 503 -5.02 -15.31 27.69
C ASP A 503 -4.74 -16.79 27.42
N ALA A 504 -5.77 -17.61 27.56
CA ALA A 504 -5.73 -19.06 27.34
C ALA A 504 -5.20 -19.48 25.96
N ARG A 505 -5.27 -18.61 24.94
CA ARG A 505 -4.81 -18.95 23.58
C ARG A 505 -3.29 -18.90 23.43
N ILE A 506 -2.60 -18.10 24.24
CA ILE A 506 -1.15 -17.86 24.11
C ILE A 506 -0.36 -18.19 25.37
N ASN A 507 -1.01 -18.30 26.53
CA ASN A 507 -0.36 -18.54 27.82
C ASN A 507 0.59 -19.76 27.85
N TRP A 508 0.38 -20.75 26.96
CA TRP A 508 1.31 -21.86 26.76
C TRP A 508 2.75 -21.39 26.57
N ILE A 509 3.00 -20.26 25.90
CA ILE A 509 4.35 -19.74 25.64
C ILE A 509 5.09 -19.30 26.91
N CYS A 510 4.36 -19.03 27.99
CA CYS A 510 4.92 -18.63 29.28
C CYS A 510 5.59 -19.79 30.02
N ASN A 511 5.28 -21.04 29.68
CA ASN A 511 5.85 -22.21 30.36
C ASN A 511 7.38 -22.29 30.11
N PRO A 512 8.16 -22.74 31.11
CA PRO A 512 9.62 -22.77 31.02
C PRO A 512 10.15 -23.65 29.89
N VAL A 513 9.39 -24.69 29.49
CA VAL A 513 9.72 -25.56 28.34
C VAL A 513 9.80 -24.82 27.01
N HIS A 514 9.23 -23.61 26.92
CA HIS A 514 9.24 -22.76 25.72
C HIS A 514 10.31 -21.65 25.75
N LYS A 515 11.28 -21.72 26.68
CA LYS A 515 12.50 -20.90 26.63
C LYS A 515 13.30 -21.13 25.33
N HIS A 516 13.78 -20.07 24.70
CA HIS A 516 14.66 -20.12 23.52
C HIS A 516 14.26 -21.15 22.44
N ARG A 517 13.00 -21.09 21.98
CA ARG A 517 12.47 -21.98 20.93
C ARG A 517 13.22 -21.82 19.61
N GLU A 518 13.67 -20.61 19.31
CA GLU A 518 14.47 -20.25 18.14
C GLU A 518 15.82 -20.97 18.14
N ALA A 519 16.52 -21.03 19.27
CA ALA A 519 17.82 -21.70 19.39
C ALA A 519 17.70 -23.22 19.17
N ARG A 520 16.59 -23.82 19.65
CA ARG A 520 16.27 -25.25 19.49
C ARG A 520 15.61 -25.60 18.16
N GLY A 521 15.33 -24.60 17.31
CA GLY A 521 14.66 -24.79 16.02
C GLY A 521 13.22 -25.31 16.13
N LEU A 522 12.47 -24.85 17.15
CA LEU A 522 11.07 -25.22 17.38
C LEU A 522 10.07 -24.21 16.77
N THR A 523 10.56 -23.11 16.20
CA THR A 523 9.75 -22.19 15.38
C THR A 523 9.33 -22.86 14.08
N ALA A 524 8.33 -22.29 13.38
CA ALA A 524 7.88 -22.82 12.10
C ALA A 524 9.04 -22.91 11.08
N THR A 525 9.94 -21.92 11.10
CA THR A 525 11.16 -21.91 10.28
C THR A 525 12.13 -23.00 10.68
N GLY A 526 12.40 -23.15 11.97
CA GLY A 526 13.31 -24.19 12.49
C GLY A 526 12.82 -25.60 12.17
N LYS A 527 11.53 -25.88 12.37
CA LYS A 527 10.91 -27.18 12.04
C LYS A 527 11.05 -27.51 10.56
N LYS A 528 10.78 -26.54 9.67
CA LYS A 528 10.98 -26.69 8.22
C LYS A 528 12.44 -27.01 7.88
N SER A 529 13.38 -26.28 8.47
CA SER A 529 14.82 -26.49 8.24
C SER A 529 15.32 -27.86 8.72
N ARG A 530 14.70 -28.41 9.78
CA ARG A 530 15.02 -29.75 10.31
C ARG A 530 14.40 -30.88 9.49
N GLY A 531 13.58 -30.57 8.48
CA GLY A 531 12.85 -31.57 7.70
C GLY A 531 11.84 -32.33 8.54
N ILE A 532 11.21 -31.71 9.55
CA ILE A 532 10.17 -32.37 10.35
C ILE A 532 8.85 -32.23 9.59
N ASN A 533 8.39 -33.33 9.00
CA ASN A 533 7.12 -33.43 8.30
C ASN A 533 6.64 -34.90 8.28
N LYS A 534 5.54 -35.19 7.60
CA LYS A 534 4.91 -36.52 7.51
C LYS A 534 5.13 -37.17 6.15
N GLY A 535 5.14 -38.49 6.10
CA GLY A 535 5.28 -39.30 4.88
C GLY A 535 6.67 -39.94 4.70
N HIS A 536 6.79 -40.82 3.71
CA HIS A 536 7.98 -41.66 3.46
C HIS A 536 9.29 -40.86 3.35
N ARG A 537 9.25 -39.63 2.79
CA ARG A 537 10.42 -38.74 2.65
C ARG A 537 10.99 -38.23 3.98
N TYR A 538 10.29 -38.43 5.10
CA TYR A 538 10.66 -37.87 6.41
C TYR A 538 10.88 -38.93 7.49
N ASN A 539 10.96 -40.22 7.11
CA ASN A 539 11.18 -41.33 8.04
C ASN A 539 12.42 -41.11 8.93
N ASN A 540 13.51 -40.60 8.33
CA ASN A 540 14.78 -40.35 9.03
C ASN A 540 14.84 -39.00 9.77
N THR A 541 13.77 -38.20 9.77
CA THR A 541 13.77 -36.84 10.36
C THR A 541 12.58 -36.55 11.27
N LYS A 542 11.55 -37.42 11.33
CA LYS A 542 10.30 -37.23 12.07
C LYS A 542 10.49 -36.88 13.56
N ALA A 543 11.31 -37.65 14.28
CA ALA A 543 11.67 -37.40 15.69
C ALA A 543 12.94 -36.55 15.85
N GLY A 544 13.57 -36.16 14.74
CA GLY A 544 14.87 -35.51 14.67
C GLY A 544 15.95 -36.45 14.15
N ARG A 545 16.73 -35.98 13.16
CA ARG A 545 17.73 -36.77 12.44
C ARG A 545 18.68 -37.57 13.34
N ARG A 546 19.23 -36.92 14.39
CA ARG A 546 20.16 -37.58 15.32
C ARG A 546 19.49 -38.62 16.20
N HIS A 547 18.25 -38.38 16.62
CA HIS A 547 17.50 -39.33 17.43
C HIS A 547 17.17 -40.59 16.63
N THR A 548 16.64 -40.43 15.41
CA THR A 548 16.32 -41.56 14.53
C THR A 548 17.57 -42.35 14.16
N TRP A 549 18.68 -41.66 13.83
CA TRP A 549 19.96 -42.31 13.56
C TRP A 549 20.45 -43.10 14.78
N LYS A 550 20.37 -42.53 16.00
CA LYS A 550 20.77 -43.25 17.22
C LYS A 550 19.95 -44.53 17.40
N LEU A 551 18.63 -44.45 17.25
CA LEU A 551 17.74 -45.61 17.40
C LEU A 551 18.08 -46.74 16.42
N GLN A 552 18.35 -46.41 15.15
CA GLN A 552 18.69 -47.40 14.13
C GLN A 552 20.07 -48.04 14.31
N ASN A 553 21.02 -47.33 14.94
CA ASN A 553 22.38 -47.83 15.17
C ASN A 553 22.59 -48.34 16.60
N THR A 554 21.56 -48.32 17.45
CA THR A 554 21.64 -48.87 18.81
C THR A 554 21.47 -50.38 18.74
N GLN A 555 22.52 -51.12 19.08
CA GLN A 555 22.43 -52.57 19.26
C GLN A 555 21.59 -52.87 20.50
N SER A 556 20.50 -53.61 20.30
CA SER A 556 19.55 -53.96 21.37
C SER A 556 19.86 -55.35 21.89
N TYR A 557 20.37 -55.44 23.12
CA TYR A 557 20.62 -56.70 23.81
C TYR A 557 19.47 -56.98 24.77
N TRP A 558 18.52 -57.81 24.35
CA TRP A 558 17.41 -58.26 25.18
C TRP A 558 17.87 -59.30 26.18
N ARG A 559 17.20 -59.37 27.34
CA ARG A 559 17.49 -60.35 28.40
C ARG A 559 17.33 -61.79 27.89
N TYR A 560 16.37 -62.01 27.00
CA TYR A 560 16.13 -63.27 26.30
C TYR A 560 16.16 -62.96 24.80
N ARG A 561 16.90 -63.75 24.02
CA ARG A 561 17.08 -63.54 22.57
C ARG A 561 16.06 -64.31 21.77
#